data_AF-A0A930FLY5-F1
#
_entry.id   AF-A0A930FLY5-F1
#
_cell.length_a   1.000
_cell.length_b   1.000
_cell.length_c   1.000
_cell.angle_alpha   90.00
_cell.angle_beta   90.00
_cell.angle_gamma   90.00
#
_symmetry.space_group_name_H-M   'P 1'
#
loop_
_entity.id
_entity.type
_entity.pdbx_description
1 polymer ?
#
loop_
_entity_poly.entity_id
_entity_poly.type
_entity_poly.pdbx_seq_one_letter_code
_entity_poly.pdbx_strand_id
1 'polypeptide(L)'
;MTDEDQFTESKDKEFNLDALIADNYAQLNVLRDSINNGHKTGRVNNMTAMANGQAGIKICSGKKTLEYQICKANVTGNKDAIKGNWLYELIKRENADDIGKVEAYIDSIGERDLNDVEQQNVALLMWKCLPGKARFAQTLNSFLIDKIEAGGDVKFTVPTYIQEAISHLVL
;
A
#
# COMPACT_ATOMS: atom_id res chain seq x y z
N MET A 1 -2.82 10.01 13.63
CA MET A 1 -2.71 8.96 12.59
C MET A 1 -1.71 7.91 13.03
N THR A 2 -1.91 6.64 12.68
CA THR A 2 -0.97 5.56 13.03
C THR A 2 -1.07 4.34 12.11
N ASP A 3 -0.05 3.47 12.16
CA ASP A 3 -0.08 2.15 11.53
C ASP A 3 -0.62 1.10 12.52
N GLU A 4 -1.34 0.10 12.00
CA GLU A 4 -1.84 -1.02 12.80
C GLU A 4 -0.80 -2.15 12.96
N ASP A 5 0.22 -2.20 12.10
CA ASP A 5 1.39 -3.07 12.18
C ASP A 5 1.08 -4.58 12.26
N GLN A 6 -0.03 -5.03 11.66
CA GLN A 6 -0.35 -6.47 11.57
C GLN A 6 0.81 -7.28 10.97
N PHE A 7 1.04 -8.49 11.48
CA PHE A 7 1.95 -9.48 10.91
C PHE A 7 3.37 -8.95 10.66
N THR A 8 4.13 -8.74 11.74
CA THR A 8 5.47 -8.14 11.67
C THR A 8 6.48 -8.99 10.93
N GLU A 9 6.29 -10.31 10.94
CA GLU A 9 7.06 -11.37 10.26
C GLU A 9 7.05 -11.19 8.74
N SER A 10 6.11 -10.40 8.19
CA SER A 10 6.12 -9.99 6.78
C SER A 10 7.44 -9.37 6.27
N LYS A 11 8.38 -9.00 7.16
CA LYS A 11 9.71 -8.48 6.80
C LYS A 11 10.74 -9.59 6.57
N ASP A 12 10.42 -10.81 6.96
CA ASP A 12 11.32 -11.94 6.86
C ASP A 12 11.53 -12.31 5.40
N LYS A 13 12.68 -12.94 5.11
CA LYS A 13 13.09 -13.34 3.75
C LYS A 13 12.05 -14.21 3.04
N GLU A 14 11.24 -14.95 3.80
CA GLU A 14 10.15 -15.79 3.30
C GLU A 14 9.00 -14.99 2.70
N PHE A 15 8.98 -13.66 2.90
CA PHE A 15 8.00 -12.74 2.34
C PHE A 15 8.69 -11.66 1.46
N ASN A 16 9.88 -11.94 0.94
CA ASN A 16 10.48 -11.13 -0.12
C ASN A 16 9.77 -11.39 -1.47
N LEU A 17 9.95 -10.51 -2.44
CA LEU A 17 9.21 -10.59 -3.70
C LEU A 17 9.41 -11.92 -4.43
N ASP A 18 10.65 -12.44 -4.48
CA ASP A 18 10.95 -13.72 -5.14
C ASP A 18 10.22 -14.91 -4.50
N ALA A 19 10.15 -14.96 -3.17
CA ALA A 19 9.40 -15.99 -2.46
C ALA A 19 7.89 -15.85 -2.68
N LEU A 20 7.36 -14.62 -2.80
CA LEU A 20 5.93 -14.39 -3.03
C LEU A 20 5.45 -14.84 -4.41
N ILE A 21 6.32 -14.79 -5.43
CA ILE A 21 5.97 -15.20 -6.80
C ILE A 21 6.30 -16.67 -7.11
N ALA A 22 7.07 -17.33 -6.23
CA ALA A 22 7.37 -18.75 -6.34
C ALA A 22 6.10 -19.60 -6.11
N ASP A 23 6.18 -20.87 -6.54
CA ASP A 23 5.20 -21.92 -6.21
C ASP A 23 3.74 -21.50 -6.42
N ASN A 24 3.46 -20.88 -7.57
CA ASN A 24 2.13 -20.38 -7.95
C ASN A 24 1.51 -19.45 -6.89
N TYR A 25 2.32 -18.52 -6.37
CA TYR A 25 1.91 -17.49 -5.41
C TYR A 25 1.38 -18.04 -4.08
N ALA A 26 1.78 -19.26 -3.69
CA ALA A 26 1.35 -19.87 -2.42
C ALA A 26 1.69 -18.96 -1.23
N GLN A 27 2.91 -18.42 -1.19
CA GLN A 27 3.37 -17.57 -0.10
C GLN A 27 2.73 -16.18 -0.11
N LEU A 28 2.32 -15.67 -1.27
CA LEU A 28 1.50 -14.46 -1.37
C LEU A 28 0.14 -14.63 -0.70
N ASN A 29 -0.49 -15.81 -0.86
CA ASN A 29 -1.74 -16.12 -0.17
C ASN A 29 -1.54 -16.16 1.35
N VAL A 30 -0.46 -16.81 1.82
CA VAL A 30 -0.10 -16.80 3.26
C VAL A 30 0.08 -15.37 3.75
N LEU A 31 0.86 -14.53 3.07
CA LEU A 31 1.07 -13.14 3.45
C LEU A 31 -0.25 -12.36 3.54
N ARG A 32 -1.11 -12.48 2.53
CA ARG A 32 -2.41 -11.82 2.49
C ARG A 32 -3.26 -12.23 3.68
N ASP A 33 -3.37 -13.53 3.92
CA ASP A 33 -4.26 -14.09 4.95
C ASP A 33 -3.73 -13.76 6.35
N SER A 34 -2.41 -13.81 6.56
CA SER A 34 -1.76 -13.39 7.81
C SER A 34 -1.93 -11.90 8.11
N ILE A 35 -1.84 -11.02 7.10
CA ILE A 35 -2.16 -9.59 7.27
C ILE A 35 -3.65 -9.41 7.53
N ASN A 36 -4.50 -10.19 6.87
CA ASN A 36 -5.94 -10.05 6.98
C ASN A 36 -6.47 -10.42 8.37
N ASN A 37 -5.93 -11.50 8.93
CA ASN A 37 -6.28 -12.05 10.23
C ASN A 37 -5.37 -11.57 11.37
N GLY A 38 -4.31 -10.82 11.07
CA GLY A 38 -3.34 -10.35 12.04
C GLY A 38 -3.94 -9.39 13.06
N HIS A 39 -3.47 -9.48 14.31
CA HIS A 39 -3.86 -8.56 15.37
C HIS A 39 -3.25 -7.18 15.15
N LYS A 40 -4.06 -6.14 15.41
CA LYS A 40 -3.56 -4.76 15.49
C LYS A 40 -2.61 -4.63 16.67
N THR A 41 -1.60 -3.79 16.54
CA THR A 41 -0.75 -3.45 17.69
C THR A 41 -1.55 -2.78 18.80
N GLY A 42 -1.17 -3.05 20.05
CA GLY A 42 -1.79 -2.42 21.23
C GLY A 42 -1.71 -0.90 21.24
N ARG A 43 -0.83 -0.29 20.41
CA ARG A 43 -0.69 1.16 20.26
C ARG A 43 -2.00 1.82 19.85
N VAL A 44 -2.73 1.25 18.90
CA VAL A 44 -4.02 1.80 18.43
C VAL A 44 -5.02 1.83 19.59
N ASN A 45 -5.13 0.72 20.32
CA ASN A 45 -6.03 0.60 21.47
C ASN A 45 -5.66 1.61 22.57
N ASN A 46 -4.37 1.77 22.86
CA ASN A 46 -3.89 2.73 23.85
C ASN A 46 -4.24 4.17 23.45
N MET A 47 -4.04 4.55 22.19
CA MET A 47 -4.40 5.90 21.72
C MET A 47 -5.91 6.14 21.74
N THR A 48 -6.71 5.13 21.37
CA THR A 48 -8.17 5.21 21.46
C THR A 48 -8.63 5.39 22.91
N ALA A 49 -8.02 4.66 23.85
CA ALA A 49 -8.30 4.83 25.27
C ALA A 49 -7.91 6.23 25.78
N MET A 50 -6.75 6.75 25.35
CA MET A 50 -6.29 8.10 25.70
C MET A 50 -7.17 9.21 25.11
N ALA A 51 -7.73 9.00 23.92
CA ALA A 51 -8.70 9.93 23.33
C ALA A 51 -9.96 10.07 24.20
N ASN A 52 -10.29 9.03 24.98
CA ASN A 52 -11.31 9.05 26.03
C ASN A 52 -12.66 9.68 25.59
N GLY A 53 -13.08 9.37 24.35
CA GLY A 53 -14.33 9.88 23.78
C GLY A 53 -14.36 11.39 23.49
N GLN A 54 -13.23 12.10 23.57
CA GLN A 54 -13.17 13.51 23.25
C GLN A 54 -13.41 13.74 21.76
N ALA A 55 -14.48 14.47 21.43
CA ALA A 55 -14.86 14.75 20.05
C ALA A 55 -13.74 15.43 19.23
N GLY A 56 -12.87 16.21 19.88
CA GLY A 56 -11.72 16.86 19.22
C GLY A 56 -10.58 15.91 18.86
N ILE A 57 -10.54 14.69 19.38
CA ILE A 57 -9.43 13.74 19.18
C ILE A 57 -9.92 12.54 18.36
N LYS A 58 -9.55 12.49 17.08
CA LYS A 58 -9.81 11.35 16.20
C LYS A 58 -8.56 10.51 15.95
N ILE A 59 -8.65 9.21 16.25
CA ILE A 59 -7.59 8.25 15.95
C ILE A 59 -7.88 7.57 14.61
N CYS A 60 -7.19 7.99 13.55
CA CYS A 60 -7.22 7.32 12.25
C CYS A 60 -6.06 6.33 12.14
N SER A 61 -6.34 5.05 11.89
CA SER A 61 -5.34 4.00 11.73
C SER A 61 -5.40 3.35 10.34
N GLY A 62 -4.23 3.01 9.81
CA GLY A 62 -4.08 2.27 8.55
C GLY A 62 -3.71 0.81 8.79
N LYS A 63 -4.40 -0.13 8.15
CA LYS A 63 -4.09 -1.56 8.25
C LYS A 63 -2.66 -1.81 7.76
N LYS A 64 -1.90 -2.64 8.47
CA LYS A 64 -0.50 -2.99 8.19
C LYS A 64 0.46 -1.80 8.34
N THR A 65 0.96 -1.21 7.27
CA THR A 65 1.89 -0.06 7.31
C THR A 65 1.44 1.02 6.34
N LEU A 66 1.93 2.25 6.53
CA LEU A 66 1.69 3.36 5.60
C LEU A 66 2.01 2.99 4.16
N GLU A 67 3.15 2.36 3.89
CA GLU A 67 3.59 2.04 2.53
C GLU A 67 2.63 1.05 1.86
N TYR A 68 2.19 0.03 2.60
CA TYR A 68 1.16 -0.89 2.13
C TYR A 68 -0.17 -0.18 1.86
N GLN A 69 -0.59 0.74 2.74
CA GLN A 69 -1.82 1.51 2.52
C GLN A 69 -1.74 2.41 1.28
N ILE A 70 -0.57 3.01 1.02
CA ILE A 70 -0.32 3.77 -0.20
C ILE A 70 -0.46 2.88 -1.44
N CYS A 71 0.17 1.70 -1.44
CA CYS A 71 0.01 0.73 -2.53
C CYS A 71 -1.46 0.33 -2.72
N LYS A 72 -2.15 -0.03 -1.63
CA LYS A 72 -3.55 -0.45 -1.68
C LYS A 72 -4.48 0.64 -2.23
N ALA A 73 -4.27 1.90 -1.84
CA ALA A 73 -5.09 3.02 -2.33
C ALA A 73 -4.91 3.29 -3.83
N ASN A 74 -3.77 2.91 -4.39
CA ASN A 74 -3.40 3.19 -5.79
C ASN A 74 -3.59 1.98 -6.73
N VAL A 75 -4.16 0.88 -6.24
CA VAL A 75 -4.55 -0.27 -7.05
C VAL A 75 -6.07 -0.27 -7.22
N THR A 76 -6.54 -0.39 -8.45
CA THR A 76 -7.97 -0.48 -8.79
C THR A 76 -8.27 -1.80 -9.49
N GLY A 77 -9.54 -2.07 -9.82
CA GLY A 77 -9.90 -3.24 -10.63
C GLY A 77 -9.37 -3.18 -12.07
N ASN A 78 -9.14 -1.98 -12.60
CA ASN A 78 -8.75 -1.78 -14.00
C ASN A 78 -7.22 -1.77 -14.16
N LYS A 79 -6.71 -2.66 -15.01
CA LYS A 79 -5.27 -2.87 -15.21
C LYS A 79 -4.55 -1.67 -15.79
N ASP A 80 -5.17 -0.99 -16.75
CA ASP A 80 -4.60 0.20 -17.38
C ASP A 80 -4.53 1.37 -16.40
N ALA A 81 -5.53 1.50 -15.53
CA ALA A 81 -5.54 2.49 -14.47
C ALA A 81 -4.43 2.24 -13.44
N ILE A 82 -4.13 0.98 -13.11
CA ILE A 82 -2.97 0.63 -12.26
C ILE A 82 -1.67 1.05 -12.96
N LYS A 83 -1.46 0.62 -14.21
CA LYS A 83 -0.23 0.89 -14.97
C LYS A 83 -0.04 2.38 -15.29
N GLY A 84 -1.14 3.14 -15.37
CA GLY A 84 -1.15 4.59 -15.58
C GLY A 84 -1.07 5.44 -14.30
N ASN A 85 -1.02 4.81 -13.12
CA ASN A 85 -0.95 5.50 -11.82
C ASN A 85 0.48 6.00 -11.52
N TRP A 86 0.60 7.14 -10.84
CA TRP A 86 1.88 7.76 -10.48
C TRP A 86 2.73 6.91 -9.53
N LEU A 87 2.13 6.15 -8.60
CA LEU A 87 2.86 5.24 -7.75
C LEU A 87 3.49 4.11 -8.57
N TYR A 88 2.77 3.58 -9.56
CA TYR A 88 3.28 2.55 -10.45
C TYR A 88 4.47 3.08 -11.26
N GLU A 89 4.33 4.27 -11.84
CA GLU A 89 5.41 4.95 -12.56
C GLU A 89 6.65 5.13 -11.69
N LEU A 90 6.48 5.57 -10.44
CA LEU A 90 7.56 5.75 -9.48
C LEU A 90 8.29 4.43 -9.21
N ILE A 91 7.55 3.35 -8.93
CA ILE A 91 8.14 2.03 -8.66
C ILE A 91 8.90 1.55 -9.89
N LYS A 92 8.33 1.70 -11.09
CA LYS A 92 8.98 1.31 -12.35
C LYS A 92 10.28 2.07 -12.59
N ARG A 93 10.33 3.35 -12.24
CA ARG A 93 11.55 4.16 -12.32
C ARG A 93 12.63 3.70 -11.33
N GLU A 94 12.25 3.39 -10.09
CA GLU A 94 13.22 3.04 -9.04
C GLU A 94 13.64 1.56 -9.06
N ASN A 95 12.78 0.66 -9.55
CA ASN A 95 12.96 -0.78 -9.50
C ASN A 95 12.25 -1.50 -10.65
N ALA A 96 12.80 -1.35 -11.86
CA ALA A 96 12.24 -1.89 -13.10
C ALA A 96 12.14 -3.43 -13.12
N ASP A 97 13.10 -4.13 -12.51
CA ASP A 97 13.12 -5.59 -12.50
C ASP A 97 12.00 -6.14 -11.60
N ASP A 98 11.81 -5.56 -10.41
CA ASP A 98 10.78 -6.02 -9.49
C ASP A 98 9.38 -5.64 -9.96
N ILE A 99 9.18 -4.47 -10.60
CA ILE A 99 7.86 -4.17 -11.18
C ILE A 99 7.50 -5.12 -12.32
N GLY A 100 8.49 -5.63 -13.07
CA GLY A 100 8.25 -6.65 -14.11
C GLY A 100 7.61 -7.92 -13.55
N LYS A 101 7.91 -8.28 -12.30
CA LYS A 101 7.26 -9.41 -11.60
C LYS A 101 5.80 -9.11 -11.24
N VAL A 102 5.48 -7.85 -10.93
CA VAL A 102 4.10 -7.39 -10.72
C VAL A 102 3.31 -7.40 -12.03
N GLU A 103 3.93 -6.94 -13.13
CA GLU A 103 3.35 -7.00 -14.48
C GLU A 103 2.97 -8.44 -14.84
N ALA A 104 3.88 -9.40 -14.62
CA ALA A 104 3.61 -10.82 -14.86
C ALA A 104 2.41 -11.36 -14.06
N TYR A 105 2.26 -10.96 -12.79
CA TYR A 105 1.09 -11.32 -11.99
C TYR A 105 -0.20 -10.73 -12.57
N ILE A 106 -0.21 -9.42 -12.88
CA ILE A 106 -1.37 -8.74 -13.47
C ILE A 106 -1.77 -9.39 -14.80
N ASP A 107 -0.80 -9.69 -15.66
CA ASP A 107 -1.06 -10.25 -16.99
C ASP A 107 -1.59 -11.70 -16.90
N SER A 108 -1.20 -12.46 -15.88
CA SER A 108 -1.69 -13.83 -15.64
C SER A 108 -3.21 -13.93 -15.36
N ILE A 109 -3.85 -12.82 -15.00
CA ILE A 109 -5.28 -12.74 -14.68
C ILE A 109 -6.16 -12.73 -15.96
N GLY A 110 -5.58 -12.50 -17.15
CA GLY A 110 -6.30 -12.43 -18.44
C GLY A 110 -6.95 -11.07 -18.71
N GLU A 111 -7.90 -10.93 -19.63
CA GLU A 111 -8.42 -9.60 -20.02
C GLU A 111 -9.44 -8.97 -19.05
N ARG A 112 -9.85 -9.69 -17.99
CA ARG A 112 -10.87 -9.19 -17.05
C ARG A 112 -10.29 -8.25 -15.99
N ASP A 113 -11.18 -7.48 -15.39
CA ASP A 113 -10.87 -6.68 -14.20
C ASP A 113 -10.48 -7.57 -13.01
N LEU A 114 -9.67 -6.99 -12.11
CA LEU A 114 -9.22 -7.61 -10.88
C LEU A 114 -10.34 -7.58 -9.83
N ASN A 115 -10.56 -8.72 -9.19
CA ASN A 115 -11.39 -8.78 -7.98
C ASN A 115 -10.62 -8.25 -6.75
N ASP A 116 -11.29 -8.11 -5.62
CA ASP A 116 -10.70 -7.55 -4.39
C ASP A 116 -9.46 -8.31 -3.90
N VAL A 117 -9.45 -9.64 -4.04
CA VAL A 117 -8.32 -10.49 -3.65
C VAL A 117 -7.12 -10.22 -4.53
N GLU A 118 -7.34 -10.11 -5.83
CA GLU A 118 -6.30 -9.82 -6.82
C GLU A 118 -5.76 -8.39 -6.68
N GLN A 119 -6.64 -7.42 -6.43
CA GLN A 119 -6.23 -6.05 -6.12
C GLN A 119 -5.35 -6.01 -4.87
N GLN A 120 -5.73 -6.75 -3.82
CA GLN A 120 -4.90 -6.85 -2.61
C GLN A 120 -3.56 -7.52 -2.91
N ASN A 121 -3.53 -8.56 -3.73
CA ASN A 121 -2.30 -9.25 -4.14
C ASN A 121 -1.38 -8.31 -4.93
N VAL A 122 -1.89 -7.55 -5.89
CA VAL A 122 -1.11 -6.53 -6.61
C VAL A 122 -0.55 -5.49 -5.64
N ALA A 123 -1.36 -5.00 -4.70
CA ALA A 123 -0.90 -4.05 -3.71
C ALA A 123 0.22 -4.61 -2.81
N LEU A 124 0.14 -5.89 -2.44
CA LEU A 124 1.20 -6.58 -1.68
C LEU A 124 2.49 -6.71 -2.50
N LEU A 125 2.39 -7.09 -3.78
CA LEU A 125 3.55 -7.22 -4.65
C LEU A 125 4.21 -5.85 -4.90
N MET A 126 3.42 -4.81 -5.22
CA MET A 126 3.93 -3.43 -5.35
C MET A 126 4.59 -2.95 -4.05
N TRP A 127 4.01 -3.27 -2.89
CA TRP A 127 4.59 -2.93 -1.59
C TRP A 127 5.98 -3.56 -1.40
N LYS A 128 6.20 -4.77 -1.94
CA LYS A 128 7.52 -5.44 -1.89
C LYS A 128 8.54 -4.89 -2.88
N CYS A 129 8.10 -4.14 -3.90
CA CYS A 129 9.01 -3.42 -4.80
C CYS A 129 9.55 -2.13 -4.18
N LEU A 130 8.93 -1.62 -3.11
CA LEU A 130 9.30 -0.33 -2.51
C LEU A 130 10.67 -0.39 -1.83
N PRO A 131 11.48 0.69 -1.92
CA PRO A 131 12.72 0.78 -1.18
C PRO A 131 12.47 0.92 0.33
N GLY A 132 13.55 0.91 1.12
CA GLY A 132 13.45 1.14 2.57
C GLY A 132 12.72 2.43 2.93
N LYS A 133 12.02 2.43 4.08
CA LYS A 133 11.04 3.45 4.50
C LYS A 133 11.48 4.91 4.26
N ALA A 134 12.67 5.27 4.72
CA ALA A 134 13.18 6.64 4.63
C ALA A 134 13.38 7.07 3.17
N ARG A 135 13.95 6.19 2.34
CA ARG A 135 14.14 6.45 0.91
C ARG A 135 12.80 6.55 0.20
N PHE A 136 11.87 5.62 0.47
CA PHE A 136 10.54 5.66 -0.14
C PHE A 136 9.82 6.99 0.15
N ALA A 137 9.79 7.43 1.41
CA ALA A 137 9.12 8.67 1.78
C ALA A 137 9.72 9.91 1.09
N GLN A 138 11.05 9.99 1.02
CA GLN A 138 11.74 11.09 0.34
C GLN A 138 11.48 11.08 -1.17
N THR A 139 11.67 9.93 -1.80
CA THR A 139 11.50 9.77 -3.25
C THR A 139 10.04 9.99 -3.67
N LEU A 140 9.07 9.48 -2.91
CA LEU A 140 7.65 9.73 -3.16
C LEU A 140 7.31 11.22 -3.05
N ASN A 141 7.77 11.89 -1.99
CA ASN A 141 7.47 13.31 -1.78
C ASN A 141 7.99 14.17 -2.94
N SER A 142 9.27 14.03 -3.29
CA SER A 142 9.85 14.76 -4.42
C SER A 142 9.12 14.45 -5.73
N PHE A 143 8.85 13.17 -6.01
CA PHE A 143 8.15 12.78 -7.23
C PHE A 143 6.73 13.37 -7.33
N LEU A 144 5.97 13.38 -6.23
CA LEU A 144 4.63 13.94 -6.22
C LEU A 144 4.65 15.46 -6.41
N ILE A 145 5.59 16.17 -5.78
CA ILE A 145 5.77 17.63 -5.97
C ILE A 145 6.06 17.92 -7.44
N ASP A 146 7.05 17.25 -8.03
CA ASP A 146 7.42 17.43 -9.44
C ASP A 146 6.23 17.19 -10.38
N LYS A 147 5.42 16.15 -10.12
CA LYS A 147 4.22 15.83 -10.92
C LYS A 147 3.13 16.88 -10.79
N ILE A 148 2.92 17.41 -9.58
CA ILE A 148 1.94 18.46 -9.33
C ILE A 148 2.37 19.76 -10.01
N GLU A 149 3.66 20.13 -9.90
CA GLU A 149 4.22 21.34 -10.52
C GLU A 149 4.23 21.27 -12.05
N ALA A 150 4.45 20.10 -12.63
CA ALA A 150 4.35 19.87 -14.07
C ALA A 150 2.92 20.06 -14.62
N GLY A 151 1.91 20.01 -13.75
CA GLY A 151 0.50 20.14 -14.11
C GLY A 151 -0.11 18.86 -14.71
N GLY A 152 -1.44 18.85 -14.79
CA GLY A 152 -2.23 17.72 -15.31
C GLY A 152 -3.10 17.05 -14.25
N ASP A 153 -3.81 16.00 -14.67
CA ASP A 153 -4.70 15.26 -13.78
C ASP A 153 -3.90 14.47 -12.73
N VAL A 154 -4.31 14.57 -11.47
CA VAL A 154 -3.69 13.85 -10.36
C VAL A 154 -4.02 12.36 -10.49
N LYS A 155 -3.02 11.54 -10.79
CA LYS A 155 -3.14 10.07 -10.92
C LYS A 155 -2.54 9.36 -9.71
N PHE A 156 -2.80 9.91 -8.52
CA PHE A 156 -2.39 9.34 -7.25
C PHE A 156 -3.54 9.46 -6.25
N THR A 157 -3.79 8.38 -5.52
CA THR A 157 -4.85 8.30 -4.52
C THR A 157 -4.26 8.28 -3.12
N VAL A 158 -4.67 9.23 -2.29
CA VAL A 158 -4.29 9.29 -0.88
C VAL A 158 -5.12 8.24 -0.10
N PRO A 159 -4.51 7.44 0.80
CA PRO A 159 -5.27 6.48 1.61
C PRO A 159 -6.36 7.14 2.45
N THR A 160 -7.53 6.50 2.54
CA THR A 160 -8.74 7.07 3.18
C THR A 160 -8.51 7.52 4.63
N TYR A 161 -7.79 6.74 5.43
CA TYR A 161 -7.53 7.10 6.84
C TYR A 161 -6.71 8.40 6.99
N ILE A 162 -5.91 8.76 5.98
CA ILE A 162 -5.17 10.03 5.92
C ILE A 162 -6.14 11.16 5.57
N GLN A 163 -6.96 10.96 4.54
CA GLN A 163 -7.98 11.95 4.14
C GLN A 163 -8.89 12.27 5.32
N GLU A 164 -9.39 11.24 6.01
CA GLU A 164 -10.22 11.40 7.20
C GLU A 164 -9.54 12.15 8.35
N ALA A 165 -8.24 11.96 8.54
CA ALA A 165 -7.49 12.66 9.57
C ALA A 165 -7.32 14.14 9.24
N ILE A 166 -7.05 14.46 7.97
CA ILE A 166 -6.93 15.84 7.49
C ILE A 166 -8.29 16.53 7.56
N SER A 167 -9.36 15.88 7.10
CA SER A 167 -10.72 16.42 7.18
C SER A 167 -11.11 16.73 8.61
N HIS A 168 -10.80 15.85 9.58
CA HIS A 168 -11.07 16.11 11.00
C HIS A 168 -10.29 17.30 11.57
N LEU A 169 -9.12 17.63 11.01
CA LEU A 169 -8.29 18.74 11.49
C LEU A 169 -8.73 20.09 10.91
N VAL A 170 -9.23 20.09 9.68
CA VAL A 170 -9.49 21.30 8.89
C VAL A 170 -10.97 21.69 8.88
N LEU A 171 -11.88 20.73 9.06
CA LEU A 171 -13.34 20.92 9.08
C LEU A 171 -13.87 20.83 10.51
#